data_AF-A0A3R6GYR4-F1
#
_entry.id   AF-A0A3R6GYR4-F1
#
_cell.length_a   1.000
_cell.length_b   1.000
_cell.length_c   1.000
_cell.angle_alpha   90.00
_cell.angle_beta   90.00
_cell.angle_gamma   90.00
#
_symmetry.space_group_name_H-M   'P 1'
#
loop_
_entity.id
_entity.type
_entity.pdbx_description
1 polymer ?
#
loop_
_entity_poly.entity_id
_entity_poly.type
_entity_poly.pdbx_seq_one_letter_code
_entity_poly.pdbx_strand_id
1 'polypeptide(L)'
;MEFTGRFSDLMIDLFSKKQKIVLTVNEDAKQAFEELRSCDLIDIVIKKHRKKRSLDANAYYWVLVSKLAKVLDSSNPEIHNHLLRMYGEPELFDGIPVYTTIPETEEAERKVNTLMDYHLAPTSQVREGNDGVMYRTYRLIRGSHTFNTEEMARLIDGLVESCKEAGIPDREIASTEERRILKERYGVDV
;
A
#
# COMPACT_ATOMS: atom_id res chain seq x y z
N MET A 1 10.34 -3.74 -16.39
CA MET A 1 10.28 -2.31 -16.74
C MET A 1 9.00 -2.06 -17.52
N GLU A 2 8.31 -0.94 -17.30
CA GLU A 2 7.13 -0.56 -18.09
C GLU A 2 7.33 0.85 -18.64
N PHE A 3 7.07 1.02 -19.93
CA PHE A 3 7.16 2.30 -20.64
C PHE A 3 5.79 2.66 -21.20
N THR A 4 5.46 3.94 -21.16
CA THR A 4 4.37 4.51 -21.94
C THR A 4 4.93 5.20 -23.17
N GLY A 5 4.11 5.33 -24.21
CA GLY A 5 4.60 5.88 -25.45
C GLY A 5 3.61 5.73 -26.59
N ARG A 6 4.13 5.90 -27.80
CA ARG A 6 3.36 5.75 -29.03
C ARG A 6 4.12 4.90 -30.04
N PHE A 7 3.36 4.24 -30.90
CA PHE A 7 3.90 3.70 -32.14
C PHE A 7 4.31 4.86 -33.04
N SER A 8 5.58 4.90 -33.40
CA SER A 8 6.13 5.94 -34.26
C SER A 8 6.27 5.44 -35.69
N ASP A 9 6.68 4.19 -35.89
CA ASP A 9 6.79 3.60 -37.22
C ASP A 9 6.74 2.07 -37.19
N LEU A 10 6.43 1.48 -38.35
CA LEU A 10 6.50 0.05 -38.62
C LEU A 10 7.20 -0.16 -39.97
N MET A 11 8.40 -0.72 -39.92
CA MET A 11 9.23 -0.96 -41.10
C MET A 11 9.27 -2.45 -41.42
N ILE A 12 9.40 -2.78 -42.71
CA ILE A 12 9.62 -4.16 -43.16
C ILE A 12 11.00 -4.22 -43.79
N ASP A 13 11.85 -5.09 -43.24
CA ASP A 13 13.13 -5.40 -43.82
C ASP A 13 12.92 -6.36 -45.00
N LEU A 14 13.15 -5.88 -46.23
CA LEU A 14 12.79 -6.62 -47.44
C LEU A 14 13.61 -7.90 -47.67
N PHE A 15 14.82 -7.97 -47.09
CA PHE A 15 15.71 -9.12 -47.21
C PHE A 15 15.33 -10.20 -46.20
N SER A 16 15.17 -9.83 -44.92
CA SER A 16 14.81 -10.79 -43.87
C SER A 16 13.32 -11.07 -43.76
N LYS A 17 12.48 -10.25 -44.41
CA LYS A 17 11.01 -10.20 -44.26
C LYS A 17 10.53 -9.93 -42.83
N LYS A 18 11.44 -9.56 -41.92
CA LYS A 18 11.09 -9.25 -40.53
C LYS A 18 10.58 -7.82 -40.42
N GLN A 19 9.67 -7.63 -39.47
CA GLN A 19 9.13 -6.32 -39.12
C GLN A 19 9.98 -5.68 -38.03
N LYS A 20 10.27 -4.39 -38.17
CA LYS A 20 10.92 -3.56 -37.16
C LYS A 20 9.90 -2.55 -36.67
N ILE A 21 9.61 -2.58 -35.37
CA ILE A 21 8.71 -1.65 -34.72
C ILE A 21 9.55 -0.52 -34.12
N VAL A 22 9.19 0.73 -34.39
CA VAL A 22 9.80 1.91 -33.78
C VAL A 22 8.81 2.54 -32.81
N LEU A 23 9.22 2.65 -31.54
CA LEU A 23 8.43 3.24 -30.47
C LEU A 23 9.09 4.53 -30.00
N THR A 24 8.28 5.55 -29.71
CA THR A 24 8.72 6.68 -28.88
C THR A 24 8.20 6.44 -27.47
N VAL A 25 9.12 6.37 -26.51
CA VAL A 25 8.83 6.19 -25.09
C VAL A 25 8.84 7.54 -24.37
N ASN A 26 8.04 7.67 -23.31
CA ASN A 26 7.93 8.89 -22.52
C ASN A 26 8.93 8.91 -21.35
N GLU A 27 9.30 7.74 -20.80
CA GLU A 27 10.24 7.57 -19.71
C GLU A 27 11.69 7.35 -20.22
N ASP A 28 12.71 7.52 -19.35
CA ASP A 28 14.11 7.28 -19.72
C ASP A 28 14.38 5.78 -19.90
N ALA A 29 14.60 5.35 -21.15
CA ALA A 29 14.85 3.96 -21.51
C ALA A 29 16.33 3.60 -21.67
N LYS A 30 17.29 4.49 -21.34
CA LYS A 30 18.72 4.23 -21.57
C LYS A 30 19.22 2.97 -20.87
N GLN A 31 18.89 2.80 -19.59
CA GLN A 31 19.30 1.62 -18.83
C GLN A 31 18.69 0.34 -19.41
N ALA A 32 17.39 0.37 -19.73
CA ALA A 32 16.70 -0.76 -20.34
C ALA A 32 17.34 -1.17 -21.67
N PHE A 33 17.76 -0.19 -22.46
CA PHE A 33 18.44 -0.42 -23.73
C PHE A 33 19.80 -1.09 -23.54
N GLU A 34 20.64 -0.60 -22.62
CA GLU A 34 21.95 -1.20 -22.35
C GLU A 34 21.80 -2.65 -21.84
N GLU A 35 20.84 -2.91 -20.95
CA GLU A 35 20.58 -4.25 -20.42
C GLU A 35 20.11 -5.22 -21.52
N LEU A 36 19.18 -4.80 -22.39
CA LEU A 36 18.52 -5.69 -23.35
C LEU A 36 19.18 -5.78 -24.72
N ARG A 37 20.03 -4.81 -25.11
CA ARG A 37 20.66 -4.79 -26.44
C ARG A 37 21.57 -6.00 -26.69
N SER A 38 22.11 -6.59 -25.63
CA SER A 38 22.99 -7.76 -25.71
C SER A 38 22.24 -9.09 -25.78
N CYS A 39 20.92 -9.10 -25.61
CA CYS A 39 20.10 -10.31 -25.67
C CYS A 39 19.75 -10.67 -27.12
N ASP A 40 19.95 -11.94 -27.49
CA ASP A 40 19.58 -12.45 -28.83
C ASP A 40 18.06 -12.52 -29.04
N LEU A 41 17.31 -12.75 -27.96
CA LEU A 41 15.86 -12.86 -27.97
C LEU A 41 15.27 -12.17 -26.74
N ILE A 42 14.23 -11.37 -26.96
CA ILE A 42 13.49 -10.67 -25.90
C ILE A 42 12.00 -10.86 -26.11
N ASP A 43 11.26 -11.02 -25.01
CA ASP A 43 9.81 -11.03 -25.04
C ASP A 43 9.25 -9.61 -25.10
N ILE A 44 8.36 -9.34 -26.05
CA ILE A 44 7.78 -8.02 -26.30
C ILE A 44 6.28 -8.05 -25.97
N VAL A 45 5.84 -7.22 -25.03
CA VAL A 45 4.42 -7.08 -24.65
C VAL A 45 3.98 -5.64 -24.90
N ILE A 46 3.04 -5.45 -25.84
CA ILE A 46 2.47 -4.13 -26.15
C ILE A 46 0.98 -4.14 -25.87
N LYS A 47 0.52 -3.23 -25.00
CA LYS A 47 -0.88 -3.10 -24.59
C LYS A 47 -1.40 -1.71 -24.93
N LYS A 48 -2.67 -1.62 -25.37
CA LYS A 48 -3.33 -0.32 -25.55
C LYS A 48 -3.36 0.42 -24.21
N HIS A 49 -2.70 1.58 -24.15
CA HIS A 49 -2.77 2.43 -22.96
C HIS A 49 -4.22 2.88 -22.74
N ARG A 50 -4.75 2.61 -21.55
CA ARG A 50 -6.04 3.11 -21.09
C ARG A 50 -5.75 3.97 -19.87
N LYS A 51 -6.28 5.19 -19.83
CA LYS A 51 -6.31 5.96 -18.58
C LYS A 51 -7.03 5.09 -17.55
N LYS A 52 -6.30 4.56 -16.55
CA LYS A 52 -6.95 4.02 -15.37
C LYS A 52 -7.76 5.18 -14.76
N ARG A 53 -8.95 4.88 -14.23
CA ARG A 53 -9.67 5.83 -13.36
C ARG A 53 -8.70 6.32 -12.29
N SER A 54 -8.93 7.52 -11.74
CA SER A 54 -8.20 7.97 -10.56
C SER A 54 -7.96 6.81 -9.59
N LEU A 55 -6.71 6.59 -9.17
CA LEU A 55 -6.41 5.60 -8.16
C LEU A 55 -7.26 5.94 -6.93
N ASP A 56 -8.14 5.02 -6.57
CA ASP A 56 -8.84 5.10 -5.31
C ASP A 56 -7.84 4.67 -4.24
N ALA A 57 -7.32 5.64 -3.50
CA ALA A 57 -6.30 5.40 -2.48
C ALA A 57 -6.76 4.36 -1.45
N ASN A 58 -8.04 4.36 -1.09
CA ASN A 58 -8.60 3.40 -0.15
C ASN A 58 -8.64 2.00 -0.76
N ALA A 59 -9.07 1.84 -2.01
CA ALA A 59 -9.02 0.55 -2.69
C ALA A 59 -7.58 0.03 -2.84
N TYR A 60 -6.64 0.91 -3.19
CA TYR A 60 -5.22 0.56 -3.28
C TYR A 60 -4.65 0.13 -1.93
N TYR A 61 -4.96 0.86 -0.87
CA TYR A 61 -4.60 0.51 0.50
C TYR A 61 -5.06 -0.91 0.87
N TRP A 62 -6.33 -1.25 0.65
CA TRP A 62 -6.84 -2.59 0.98
C TRP A 62 -6.23 -3.72 0.14
N VAL A 63 -5.83 -3.43 -1.11
CA VAL A 63 -5.07 -4.38 -1.94
C VAL A 63 -3.71 -4.66 -1.32
N LEU A 64 -2.99 -3.63 -0.86
CA LEU A 64 -1.70 -3.80 -0.19
C LEU A 64 -1.84 -4.50 1.16
N VAL A 65 -2.84 -4.13 1.97
CA VAL A 65 -3.16 -4.82 3.24
C VAL A 65 -3.32 -6.31 2.99
N SER A 66 -4.06 -6.70 1.95
CA SER A 66 -4.30 -8.12 1.62
C SER A 66 -3.02 -8.85 1.21
N LYS A 67 -2.09 -8.16 0.53
CA LYS A 67 -0.80 -8.74 0.16
C LYS A 67 0.09 -8.94 1.39
N LEU A 68 0.19 -7.93 2.25
CA LEU A 68 0.98 -8.00 3.47
C LEU A 68 0.43 -9.06 4.44
N ALA A 69 -0.89 -9.08 4.63
CA ALA A 69 -1.59 -10.07 5.45
C ALA A 69 -1.24 -11.50 5.03
N LYS A 70 -1.22 -11.77 3.72
CA LYS A 70 -0.85 -13.09 3.17
C LYS A 70 0.61 -13.46 3.45
N VAL A 71 1.53 -12.51 3.38
CA VAL A 71 2.96 -12.75 3.62
C VAL A 71 3.24 -13.00 5.10
N LEU A 72 2.54 -12.28 5.98
CA LEU A 72 2.71 -12.37 7.44
C LEU A 72 1.84 -13.44 8.10
N ASP A 73 1.06 -14.21 7.33
CA ASP A 73 0.08 -15.18 7.83
C ASP A 73 -0.88 -14.57 8.88
N SER A 74 -1.39 -13.38 8.57
CA SER A 74 -2.29 -12.60 9.43
C SER A 74 -3.55 -12.22 8.67
N SER A 75 -4.58 -11.76 9.39
CA SER A 75 -5.82 -11.31 8.79
C SER A 75 -5.76 -9.84 8.37
N ASN A 76 -6.57 -9.45 7.37
CA ASN A 76 -6.68 -8.05 6.95
C ASN A 76 -7.03 -7.09 8.11
N PRO A 77 -7.98 -7.42 9.02
CA PRO A 77 -8.27 -6.58 10.19
C PRO A 77 -7.07 -6.39 11.11
N GLU A 78 -6.27 -7.44 11.37
CA GLU A 78 -5.08 -7.33 12.22
C GLU A 78 -4.03 -6.41 11.61
N ILE A 79 -3.74 -6.58 10.32
CA ILE A 79 -2.82 -5.69 9.60
C ILE A 79 -3.35 -4.25 9.58
N HIS A 80 -4.65 -4.06 9.31
CA HIS A 80 -5.27 -2.74 9.31
C HIS A 80 -5.15 -2.05 10.67
N ASN A 81 -5.51 -2.73 11.75
CA ASN A 81 -5.41 -2.20 13.11
C ASN A 81 -3.96 -1.93 13.51
N HIS A 82 -3.01 -2.77 13.10
CA HIS A 82 -1.59 -2.51 13.30
C HIS A 82 -1.16 -1.21 12.62
N LEU A 83 -1.50 -1.01 11.35
CA LEU A 83 -1.16 0.19 10.59
C LEU A 83 -1.80 1.45 11.20
N LEU A 84 -3.06 1.38 11.65
CA LEU A 84 -3.71 2.49 12.33
C LEU A 84 -3.04 2.86 13.67
N ARG A 85 -2.47 1.88 14.39
CA ARG A 85 -1.71 2.16 15.62
C ARG A 85 -0.39 2.86 15.34
N MET A 86 0.24 2.58 14.20
CA MET A 86 1.53 3.13 13.81
C MET A 86 1.41 4.49 13.12
N TYR A 87 0.42 4.65 12.23
CA TYR A 87 0.32 5.79 11.31
C TYR A 87 -1.04 6.50 11.35
N GLY A 88 -1.99 6.00 12.17
CA GLY A 88 -3.31 6.60 12.32
C GLY A 88 -3.34 7.71 13.37
N GLU A 89 -4.49 8.38 13.43
CA GLU A 89 -4.74 9.52 14.33
C GLU A 89 -5.73 9.12 15.43
N PRO A 90 -5.59 9.66 16.66
CA PRO A 90 -6.55 9.39 17.74
C PRO A 90 -7.94 9.96 17.41
N GLU A 91 -8.97 9.30 17.94
CA GLU A 91 -10.32 9.88 17.99
C GLU A 91 -10.39 10.95 19.06
N LEU A 92 -10.88 12.13 18.69
CA LEU A 92 -10.94 13.31 19.56
C LEU A 92 -12.39 13.72 19.80
N PHE A 93 -12.74 13.91 21.06
CA PHE A 93 -14.00 14.55 21.46
C PHE A 93 -13.65 15.89 22.10
N ASP A 94 -14.14 16.99 21.51
CA ASP A 94 -13.79 18.36 21.90
C ASP A 94 -12.26 18.60 21.99
N GLY A 95 -11.52 17.97 21.07
CA GLY A 95 -10.04 18.04 21.02
C GLY A 95 -9.32 17.14 22.02
N ILE A 96 -10.04 16.34 22.80
CA ILE A 96 -9.49 15.46 23.83
C ILE A 96 -9.53 14.01 23.35
N PRO A 97 -8.40 13.26 23.42
CA PRO A 97 -8.38 11.85 23.06
C PRO A 97 -9.27 11.01 23.98
N VAL A 98 -10.01 10.08 23.40
CA VAL A 98 -10.88 9.17 24.15
C VAL A 98 -10.15 7.89 24.51
N TYR A 99 -10.43 7.40 25.72
CA TYR A 99 -9.85 6.16 26.26
C TYR A 99 -10.93 5.23 26.79
N THR A 100 -10.65 3.94 26.72
CA THR A 100 -11.49 2.89 27.31
C THR A 100 -10.62 1.84 27.98
N THR A 101 -11.15 1.11 28.96
CA THR A 101 -10.45 0.04 29.65
C THR A 101 -10.97 -1.31 29.19
N ILE A 102 -10.08 -2.23 28.83
CA ILE A 102 -10.39 -3.58 28.38
C ILE A 102 -9.69 -4.58 29.30
N PRO A 103 -10.31 -5.72 29.66
CA PRO A 103 -9.65 -6.76 30.45
C PRO A 103 -8.32 -7.18 29.83
N GLU A 104 -7.28 -7.27 30.67
CA GLU A 104 -5.92 -7.66 30.28
C GLU A 104 -5.85 -9.18 30.13
N THR A 105 -6.43 -9.68 29.04
CA THR A 105 -6.46 -11.09 28.69
C THR A 105 -6.13 -11.24 27.20
N GLU A 106 -5.53 -12.37 26.82
CA GLU A 106 -5.22 -12.64 25.43
C GLU A 106 -6.48 -12.68 24.53
N GLU A 107 -7.62 -13.14 25.06
CA GLU A 107 -8.87 -13.19 24.30
C GLU A 107 -9.38 -11.78 23.98
N ALA A 108 -9.34 -10.88 24.95
CA ALA A 108 -9.70 -9.49 24.74
C ALA A 108 -8.73 -8.80 23.78
N GLU A 109 -7.43 -9.07 23.89
CA GLU A 109 -6.41 -8.54 22.97
C GLU A 109 -6.65 -9.02 21.53
N ARG A 110 -6.87 -10.33 21.32
CA ARG A 110 -7.21 -10.89 19.99
C ARG A 110 -8.44 -10.21 19.41
N LYS A 111 -9.50 -10.06 20.22
CA LYS A 111 -10.72 -9.38 19.78
C LYS A 111 -10.45 -7.95 19.35
N VAL A 112 -9.67 -7.20 20.13
CA VAL A 112 -9.24 -5.83 19.82
C VAL A 112 -8.41 -5.76 18.53
N ASN A 113 -7.51 -6.72 18.30
CA ASN A 113 -6.68 -6.77 17.10
C ASN A 113 -7.49 -7.03 15.82
N THR A 114 -8.63 -7.71 15.92
CA THR A 114 -9.50 -8.00 14.76
C THR A 114 -10.70 -7.06 14.61
N LEU A 115 -10.91 -6.13 15.55
CA LEU A 115 -12.12 -5.32 15.59
C LEU A 115 -12.14 -4.27 14.47
N MET A 116 -13.29 -4.09 13.82
CA MET A 116 -13.46 -3.18 12.68
C MET A 116 -14.50 -2.07 12.89
N ASP A 117 -15.37 -2.19 13.89
CA ASP A 117 -16.38 -1.15 14.19
C ASP A 117 -15.75 0.09 14.83
N TYR A 118 -14.68 -0.11 15.58
CA TYR A 118 -13.83 0.94 16.17
C TYR A 118 -12.42 0.39 16.39
N HIS A 119 -11.43 1.29 16.40
CA HIS A 119 -10.03 0.91 16.46
C HIS A 119 -9.39 1.36 17.76
N LEU A 120 -8.55 0.51 18.34
CA LEU A 120 -7.94 0.77 19.64
C LEU A 120 -6.42 0.58 19.58
N ALA A 121 -5.71 1.46 20.28
CA ALA A 121 -4.28 1.36 20.54
C ALA A 121 -4.03 1.13 22.04
N PRO A 122 -3.33 0.05 22.43
CA PRO A 122 -3.00 -0.20 23.84
C PRO A 122 -2.10 0.91 24.39
N THR A 123 -2.25 1.21 25.68
CA THR A 123 -1.30 2.05 26.42
C THR A 123 -0.54 1.20 27.44
N SER A 124 0.52 1.77 28.03
CA SER A 124 1.28 1.13 29.12
C SER A 124 0.52 1.11 30.45
N GLN A 125 -0.65 1.73 30.53
CA GLN A 125 -1.41 1.85 31.77
C GLN A 125 -2.27 0.61 31.99
N VAL A 126 -1.95 -0.12 33.06
CA VAL A 126 -2.68 -1.30 33.52
C VAL A 126 -3.06 -1.10 34.99
N ARG A 127 -4.27 -1.51 35.37
CA ARG A 127 -4.84 -1.28 36.71
C ARG A 127 -5.71 -2.47 37.12
N GLU A 128 -5.71 -2.81 38.41
CA GLU A 128 -6.65 -3.78 38.96
C GLU A 128 -8.01 -3.12 39.20
N GLY A 129 -9.10 -3.78 38.78
CA GLY A 129 -10.46 -3.37 39.05
C GLY A 129 -10.96 -3.82 40.44
N ASN A 130 -12.08 -3.28 40.88
CA ASN A 130 -12.72 -3.68 42.15
C ASN A 130 -13.24 -5.13 42.14
N ASP A 131 -13.30 -5.75 40.96
CA ASP A 131 -13.64 -7.15 40.71
C ASP A 131 -12.41 -8.08 40.74
N GLY A 132 -11.20 -7.55 41.00
CA GLY A 132 -9.94 -8.30 40.98
C GLY A 132 -9.42 -8.62 39.58
N VAL A 133 -10.03 -8.07 38.52
CA VAL A 133 -9.59 -8.26 37.13
C VAL A 133 -8.60 -7.17 36.76
N MET A 134 -7.52 -7.53 36.07
CA MET A 134 -6.58 -6.56 35.50
C MET A 134 -7.17 -5.96 34.22
N TYR A 135 -7.11 -4.64 34.09
CA TYR A 135 -7.56 -3.90 32.91
C TYR A 135 -6.42 -3.07 32.33
N ARG A 136 -6.29 -3.05 31.00
CA ARG A 136 -5.42 -2.12 30.28
C ARG A 136 -6.24 -0.99 29.67
N THR A 137 -5.71 0.22 29.77
CA THR A 137 -6.27 1.39 29.09
C THR A 137 -5.87 1.37 27.62
N TYR A 138 -6.84 1.55 26.73
CA TYR A 138 -6.69 1.70 25.28
C TYR A 138 -7.13 3.11 24.87
N ARG A 139 -6.44 3.68 23.89
CA ARG A 139 -6.83 4.92 23.20
C ARG A 139 -7.68 4.57 21.98
N LEU A 140 -8.76 5.32 21.76
CA LEU A 140 -9.58 5.22 20.57
C LEU A 140 -8.87 5.87 19.38
N ILE A 141 -8.85 5.17 18.24
CA ILE A 141 -8.19 5.58 17.00
C ILE A 141 -9.25 5.78 15.91
N ARG A 142 -9.10 6.84 15.10
CA ARG A 142 -9.97 7.12 13.96
C ARG A 142 -9.86 6.00 12.92
N GLY A 143 -10.99 5.64 12.33
CA GLY A 143 -11.01 4.76 11.16
C GLY A 143 -10.49 5.47 9.91
N SER A 144 -9.78 4.74 9.05
CA SER A 144 -9.18 5.30 7.81
C SER A 144 -10.22 5.88 6.84
N HIS A 145 -11.49 5.47 6.94
CA HIS A 145 -12.59 6.05 6.15
C HIS A 145 -12.85 7.53 6.46
N THR A 146 -12.35 8.05 7.59
CA THR A 146 -12.45 9.47 7.96
C THR A 146 -11.23 10.28 7.54
N PHE A 147 -10.20 9.65 6.97
CA PHE A 147 -8.93 10.31 6.72
C PHE A 147 -9.02 11.29 5.55
N ASN A 148 -8.35 12.43 5.71
CA ASN A 148 -8.08 13.33 4.59
C ASN A 148 -6.96 12.77 3.68
N THR A 149 -6.67 13.46 2.58
CA THR A 149 -5.68 13.02 1.60
C THR A 149 -4.27 12.85 2.19
N GLU A 150 -3.84 13.73 3.09
CA GLU A 150 -2.51 13.69 3.72
C GLU A 150 -2.42 12.54 4.72
N GLU A 151 -3.45 12.38 5.57
CA GLU A 151 -3.55 11.26 6.51
C GLU A 151 -3.53 9.91 5.78
N MET A 152 -4.27 9.80 4.68
CA MET A 152 -4.30 8.58 3.86
C MET A 152 -2.96 8.32 3.17
N ALA A 153 -2.29 9.37 2.69
CA ALA A 153 -0.95 9.24 2.10
C ALA A 153 0.05 8.66 3.09
N ARG A 154 0.13 9.24 4.31
CA ARG A 154 1.01 8.75 5.38
C ARG A 154 0.73 7.30 5.76
N LEU A 155 -0.55 6.90 5.80
CA LEU A 155 -0.94 5.52 6.08
C LEU A 155 -0.47 4.56 4.96
N ILE A 156 -0.57 4.98 3.70
CA ILE A 156 -0.10 4.20 2.54
C ILE A 156 1.43 4.14 2.52
N ASP A 157 2.13 5.24 2.81
CA ASP A 157 3.59 5.28 2.91
C ASP A 157 4.11 4.25 3.92
N GLY A 158 3.53 4.26 5.13
CA GLY A 158 3.88 3.28 6.17
C GLY A 158 3.61 1.83 5.77
N LEU A 159 2.51 1.59 5.05
CA LEU A 159 2.19 0.26 4.50
C LEU A 159 3.18 -0.17 3.40
N VAL A 160 3.59 0.74 2.53
CA VAL A 160 4.60 0.48 1.50
C VAL A 160 5.92 0.06 2.15
N GLU A 161 6.36 0.77 3.20
CA GLU A 161 7.56 0.39 3.94
C GLU A 161 7.42 -0.98 4.60
N SER A 162 6.27 -1.23 5.25
CA SER A 162 5.97 -2.55 5.84
C SER A 162 6.00 -3.68 4.81
N CYS A 163 5.57 -3.42 3.58
CA CYS A 163 5.64 -4.39 2.48
C CYS A 163 7.09 -4.65 2.04
N LYS A 164 7.93 -3.61 1.96
CA LYS A 164 9.35 -3.72 1.63
C LYS A 164 10.09 -4.51 2.70
N GLU A 165 9.85 -4.21 3.98
CA GLU A 165 10.41 -4.94 5.12
C GLU A 165 10.00 -6.42 5.14
N ALA A 166 8.76 -6.72 4.75
CA ALA A 166 8.27 -8.09 4.60
C ALA A 166 8.82 -8.81 3.34
N GLY A 167 9.65 -8.15 2.53
CA GLY A 167 10.27 -8.72 1.34
C GLY A 167 9.36 -8.80 0.11
N ILE A 168 8.25 -8.05 0.08
CA ILE A 168 7.37 -7.98 -1.09
C ILE A 168 8.10 -7.22 -2.21
N PRO A 169 8.27 -7.81 -3.40
CA PRO A 169 8.96 -7.14 -4.50
C PRO A 169 8.27 -5.83 -4.88
N ASP A 170 9.07 -4.83 -5.18
CA ASP A 170 8.67 -3.50 -5.61
C ASP A 170 7.59 -3.47 -6.71
N ARG A 171 7.72 -4.36 -7.71
CA ARG A 171 6.75 -4.53 -8.81
C ARG A 171 5.38 -5.05 -8.35
N GLU A 172 5.34 -5.72 -7.20
CA GLU A 172 4.13 -6.28 -6.59
C GLU A 172 3.50 -5.28 -5.61
N ILE A 173 4.24 -4.30 -5.11
CA ILE A 173 3.68 -3.19 -4.31
C ILE A 173 2.90 -2.26 -5.24
N ALA A 174 3.56 -1.69 -6.25
CA ALA A 174 2.93 -0.78 -7.21
C ALA A 174 3.44 -1.01 -8.64
N SER A 175 2.52 -1.03 -9.61
CA SER A 175 2.87 -0.89 -11.03
C SER A 175 3.45 0.50 -11.33
N THR A 176 4.16 0.66 -12.45
CA THR A 176 4.81 1.93 -12.81
C THR A 176 3.82 3.10 -12.85
N GLU A 177 2.59 2.88 -13.32
CA GLU A 177 1.54 3.90 -13.32
C GLU A 177 0.97 4.19 -11.92
N GLU A 178 0.86 3.18 -11.05
CA GLU A 178 0.44 3.37 -9.65
C GLU A 178 1.48 4.18 -8.88
N ARG A 179 2.78 3.93 -9.10
CA ARG A 179 3.88 4.74 -8.55
C ARG A 179 3.75 6.21 -8.96
N ARG A 180 3.49 6.46 -10.25
CA ARG A 180 3.29 7.81 -10.77
C ARG A 180 2.12 8.52 -10.10
N ILE A 181 0.96 7.85 -9.96
CA ILE A 181 -0.22 8.44 -9.33
C ILE A 181 -0.01 8.67 -7.83
N LEU A 182 0.60 7.71 -7.12
CA LEU A 182 0.93 7.83 -5.70
C LEU A 182 1.85 9.03 -5.45
N LYS A 183 2.90 9.17 -6.25
CA LYS A 183 3.81 10.31 -6.18
C LYS A 183 3.14 11.64 -6.53
N GLU A 184 2.43 11.73 -7.66
CA GLU A 184 1.83 12.98 -8.14
C GLU A 184 0.69 13.49 -7.24
N ARG A 185 -0.06 12.58 -6.61
CA ARG A 185 -1.34 12.90 -5.99
C ARG A 185 -1.36 12.77 -4.48
N TYR A 186 -0.48 11.92 -3.95
CA TYR A 186 -0.39 11.61 -2.52
C TYR A 186 1.02 11.89 -1.97
N GLY A 187 2.02 12.19 -2.81
CA GLY A 187 3.40 12.42 -2.36
C GLY A 187 4.12 11.16 -1.90
N VAL A 188 3.56 9.99 -2.20
CA VAL A 188 4.03 8.66 -1.77
C VAL A 188 5.08 8.15 -2.75
N ASP A 189 6.31 7.93 -2.28
CA ASP A 189 7.41 7.37 -3.08
C ASP A 189 7.51 5.85 -2.87
N VAL A 190 7.01 5.10 -3.86
CA VAL A 190 7.07 3.63 -3.90
C VAL A 190 8.27 3.17 -4.70
#